data_AF-A0A958UQU2-F1
#
_entry.id   AF-A0A958UQU2-F1
#
_cell.length_a   1.000
_cell.length_b   1.000
_cell.length_c   1.000
_cell.angle_alpha   90.00
_cell.angle_beta   90.00
_cell.angle_gamma   90.00
#
_symmetry.space_group_name_H-M   'P 1'
#
loop_
_entity.id
_entity.type
_entity.pdbx_description
1 polymer ?
#
loop_
_entity_poly.entity_id
_entity_poly.type
_entity_poly.pdbx_seq_one_letter_code
_entity_poly.pdbx_strand_id
1 'polypeptide(L)'
;MKKPFLLLFGVLFFLKGFAQGFDVKHSQIDIYINADGYFDVVENYDINFTDYKHGIYRDIQLIYDLLTEDGKQEKRRIKIRKIDVPSHKYEADFDFVQKLSNSLQIKIGDKDVTVIGPQHYQIKYRVYDAFLFEKDQIRFYWNVKPGGWYAVFNQLDFTVHLPEGMHSDLDAIHVYSGNTGVNTTSNDFDVNYNDGVYTAKSGPNFLSVPGQSVTVLVNLPPGSIKELKPWWPFWTDYGWILILGVLLFIFYLIWNKYGKDDRVVATTSYFPPSGLDPAMAGFLIDDSADTPDLISLIPYWGSRGIIKMEQISKKGWFGKEDTKLTKLRPLPADAPKYEEAIYRGLFGIGSGTSEKEVLISSLKDNFYTTMSSAKMILKDRAQIYYDAQAKKMQTKTVVGILLLGILLFFVFLFFWGLWASLAVVPIGIFLLFMTVFMVKKNKKGNDVFSDLKGFKNFIKIAEENKLKVLLQDSPTYFETTMGYAVAFGLFEQWAKKFESLNLQPPSWYTSSSGAFTMHNFSNSFSDSISSAKSAMVSSPSSSGFSGGGGSSGGGFGGGGGGSW
;
A
#
# COMPACT_ATOMS: atom_id res chain seq x y z
N MET A 1 36.45 -42.06 -37.69
CA MET A 1 35.44 -43.13 -37.50
C MET A 1 35.22 -43.38 -36.01
N LYS A 2 34.24 -42.70 -35.39
CA LYS A 2 33.67 -43.09 -34.08
C LYS A 2 32.18 -42.71 -34.09
N LYS A 3 31.36 -43.64 -33.63
CA LYS A 3 29.89 -43.74 -33.73
C LYS A 3 29.17 -42.62 -32.94
N PRO A 4 27.99 -42.14 -33.37
CA PRO A 4 27.10 -41.38 -32.49
C PRO A 4 26.24 -42.35 -31.66
N PHE A 5 26.11 -42.07 -30.36
CA PHE A 5 25.24 -42.80 -29.44
C PHE A 5 23.86 -42.11 -29.45
N LEU A 6 22.84 -42.86 -29.81
CA LEU A 6 21.43 -42.46 -29.82
C LEU A 6 20.96 -42.29 -28.36
N LEU A 7 20.53 -41.10 -27.97
CA LEU A 7 19.80 -40.86 -26.73
C LEU A 7 18.30 -40.85 -27.04
N LEU A 8 17.67 -42.00 -26.79
CA LEU A 8 16.22 -42.19 -26.88
C LEU A 8 15.58 -41.56 -25.63
N PHE A 9 15.03 -40.35 -25.75
CA PHE A 9 14.24 -39.75 -24.68
C PHE A 9 12.82 -40.35 -24.74
N GLY A 10 12.56 -41.33 -23.88
CA GLY A 10 11.22 -41.86 -23.68
C GLY A 10 10.32 -40.80 -23.05
N VAL A 11 9.39 -40.24 -23.83
CA VAL A 11 8.27 -39.47 -23.31
C VAL A 11 7.30 -40.46 -22.68
N LEU A 12 7.41 -40.66 -21.37
CA LEU A 12 6.36 -41.29 -20.56
C LEU A 12 5.21 -40.28 -20.45
N PHE A 13 4.25 -40.40 -21.36
CA PHE A 13 2.91 -39.88 -21.13
C PHE A 13 2.32 -40.64 -19.94
N PHE A 14 2.36 -40.04 -18.75
CA PHE A 14 1.44 -40.42 -17.68
C PHE A 14 0.03 -40.03 -18.15
N LEU A 15 -0.67 -40.97 -18.78
CA LEU A 15 -2.12 -40.97 -18.77
C LEU A 15 -2.52 -41.10 -17.30
N LYS A 16 -2.78 -39.98 -16.62
CA LYS A 16 -3.54 -39.99 -15.37
C LYS A 16 -4.94 -40.48 -15.73
N GLY A 17 -5.18 -41.78 -15.56
CA GLY A 17 -6.54 -42.29 -15.53
C GLY A 17 -7.28 -41.57 -14.41
N PHE A 18 -8.27 -40.74 -14.75
CA PHE A 18 -9.18 -40.13 -13.80
C PHE A 18 -10.18 -41.20 -13.33
N ALA A 19 -9.73 -42.11 -12.48
CA ALA A 19 -10.62 -42.94 -11.68
C ALA A 19 -10.68 -42.32 -10.29
N GLN A 20 -11.85 -41.80 -9.89
CA GLN A 20 -12.04 -41.24 -8.55
C GLN A 20 -12.04 -42.31 -7.44
N GLY A 21 -11.91 -43.59 -7.80
CA GLY A 21 -11.86 -44.69 -6.84
C GLY A 21 -13.19 -44.96 -6.14
N PHE A 22 -14.31 -44.51 -6.74
CA PHE A 22 -15.66 -44.83 -6.29
C PHE A 22 -16.69 -44.67 -7.41
N ASP A 23 -17.81 -45.38 -7.26
CA ASP A 23 -19.03 -45.21 -8.04
C ASP A 23 -20.19 -44.74 -7.14
N VAL A 24 -21.11 -43.97 -7.68
CA VAL A 24 -22.37 -43.61 -7.01
C VAL A 24 -23.44 -44.62 -7.44
N LYS A 25 -23.82 -45.51 -6.51
CA LYS A 25 -24.79 -46.58 -6.77
C LYS A 25 -26.22 -46.03 -6.79
N HIS A 26 -26.55 -45.18 -5.83
CA HIS A 26 -27.81 -44.44 -5.81
C HIS A 26 -27.58 -43.02 -5.35
N SER A 27 -28.33 -42.08 -5.95
CA SER A 27 -28.36 -40.70 -5.53
C SER A 27 -29.80 -40.22 -5.50
N GLN A 28 -30.19 -39.62 -4.38
CA GLN A 28 -31.51 -39.03 -4.17
C GLN A 28 -31.33 -37.57 -3.76
N ILE A 29 -31.90 -36.65 -4.54
CA ILE A 29 -31.74 -35.20 -4.31
C ILE A 29 -33.12 -34.57 -4.12
N ASP A 30 -33.35 -34.00 -2.94
CA ASP A 30 -34.60 -33.32 -2.62
C ASP A 30 -34.39 -31.81 -2.56
N ILE A 31 -35.17 -31.07 -3.33
CA ILE A 31 -35.07 -29.62 -3.52
C ILE A 31 -36.37 -28.98 -3.03
N TYR A 32 -36.28 -28.07 -2.07
CA TYR A 32 -37.42 -27.37 -1.48
C TYR A 32 -37.39 -25.90 -1.85
N ILE A 33 -38.19 -25.51 -2.84
CA ILE A 33 -38.29 -24.12 -3.32
C ILE A 33 -39.13 -23.30 -2.33
N ASN A 34 -38.62 -22.13 -1.93
CA ASN A 34 -39.29 -21.25 -0.98
C ASN A 34 -39.70 -19.92 -1.64
N ALA A 35 -40.90 -19.44 -1.32
CA ALA A 35 -41.45 -18.18 -1.83
C ALA A 35 -40.58 -16.95 -1.49
N ASP A 36 -39.73 -17.02 -0.45
CA ASP A 36 -38.81 -15.95 -0.05
C ASP A 36 -37.57 -15.79 -0.95
N GLY A 37 -37.45 -16.55 -2.04
CA GLY A 37 -36.34 -16.38 -3.00
C GLY A 37 -35.10 -17.23 -2.74
N TYR A 38 -35.24 -18.30 -1.97
CA TYR A 38 -34.20 -19.30 -1.74
C TYR A 38 -34.75 -20.71 -1.91
N PHE A 39 -33.88 -21.71 -1.97
CA PHE A 39 -34.28 -23.11 -1.86
C PHE A 39 -33.30 -23.90 -1.00
N ASP A 40 -33.80 -24.95 -0.34
CA ASP A 40 -33.01 -25.89 0.45
C ASP A 40 -32.78 -27.16 -0.37
N VAL A 41 -31.56 -27.69 -0.34
CA VAL A 41 -31.18 -28.92 -1.03
C VAL A 41 -30.73 -29.95 0.00
N VAL A 42 -31.22 -31.18 -0.16
CA VAL A 42 -30.77 -32.37 0.58
C VAL A 42 -30.28 -33.38 -0.45
N GLU A 43 -28.98 -33.62 -0.47
CA GLU A 43 -28.36 -34.61 -1.35
C GLU A 43 -28.01 -35.86 -0.54
N ASN A 44 -28.48 -37.02 -0.99
CA ASN A 44 -28.14 -38.33 -0.41
C ASN A 44 -27.39 -39.16 -1.46
N TYR A 45 -26.22 -39.68 -1.09
CA TYR A 45 -25.36 -40.46 -1.97
C TYR A 45 -24.98 -41.79 -1.34
N ASP A 46 -25.37 -42.88 -2.00
CA ASP A 46 -24.87 -44.23 -1.72
C ASP A 46 -23.68 -44.50 -2.63
N ILE A 47 -22.49 -44.42 -2.05
CA ILE A 47 -21.21 -44.50 -2.75
C ILE A 47 -20.55 -45.83 -2.43
N ASN A 48 -19.90 -46.45 -3.42
CA ASN A 48 -19.05 -47.60 -3.19
C ASN A 48 -17.60 -47.28 -3.56
N PHE A 49 -16.75 -47.15 -2.53
CA PHE A 49 -15.31 -46.93 -2.72
C PHE A 49 -14.60 -48.21 -3.15
N THR A 50 -13.85 -48.14 -4.25
CA THR A 50 -13.00 -49.23 -4.75
C THR A 50 -11.60 -49.19 -4.14
N ASP A 51 -11.18 -48.03 -3.63
CA ASP A 51 -9.90 -47.80 -2.97
C ASP A 51 -10.11 -47.23 -1.56
N TYR A 52 -9.09 -47.34 -0.70
CA TYR A 52 -9.12 -46.67 0.61
C TYR A 52 -9.11 -45.14 0.43
N LYS A 53 -10.11 -44.47 0.99
CA LYS A 53 -10.31 -43.02 0.92
C LYS A 53 -10.70 -42.47 2.29
N HIS A 54 -10.35 -41.24 2.58
CA HIS A 54 -10.76 -40.49 3.76
C HIS A 54 -12.18 -39.93 3.65
N GLY A 55 -12.66 -39.71 2.43
CA GLY A 55 -14.05 -39.32 2.17
C GLY A 55 -14.25 -38.70 0.78
N ILE A 56 -15.19 -37.77 0.67
CA ILE A 56 -15.55 -37.11 -0.59
C ILE A 56 -15.37 -35.59 -0.56
N TYR A 57 -15.19 -35.01 -1.74
CA TYR A 57 -15.36 -33.58 -1.98
C TYR A 57 -16.68 -33.36 -2.70
N ARG A 58 -17.42 -32.33 -2.29
CA ARG A 58 -18.57 -31.80 -3.00
C ARG A 58 -18.29 -30.36 -3.41
N ASP A 59 -18.06 -30.16 -4.72
CA ASP A 59 -17.80 -28.84 -5.29
C ASP A 59 -19.06 -28.24 -5.91
N ILE A 60 -19.46 -27.05 -5.48
CA ILE A 60 -20.63 -26.32 -5.97
C ILE A 60 -20.15 -25.07 -6.72
N GLN A 61 -20.58 -24.90 -7.97
CA GLN A 61 -20.27 -23.71 -8.75
C GLN A 61 -21.05 -22.50 -8.23
N LEU A 62 -20.39 -21.36 -8.04
CA LEU A 62 -21.02 -20.15 -7.50
C LEU A 62 -21.33 -19.11 -8.57
N ILE A 63 -20.69 -19.17 -9.74
CA ILE A 63 -20.88 -18.20 -10.83
C ILE A 63 -21.38 -18.91 -12.08
N TYR A 64 -22.47 -18.42 -12.65
CA TYR A 64 -23.08 -18.92 -13.87
C TYR A 64 -23.10 -17.82 -14.93
N ASP A 65 -22.62 -18.16 -16.13
CA ASP A 65 -22.78 -17.32 -17.31
C ASP A 65 -24.16 -17.61 -17.91
N LEU A 66 -25.01 -16.60 -17.94
CA LEU A 66 -26.38 -16.69 -18.42
C LEU A 66 -26.55 -15.87 -19.69
N LEU A 67 -27.36 -16.36 -20.61
CA LEU A 67 -27.85 -15.60 -21.75
C LEU A 67 -29.29 -15.20 -21.43
N THR A 68 -29.52 -13.91 -21.19
CA THR A 68 -30.86 -13.36 -21.01
C THR A 68 -31.68 -13.43 -22.30
N GLU A 69 -33.00 -13.35 -22.17
CA GLU A 69 -33.96 -13.37 -23.28
C GLU A 69 -33.68 -12.27 -24.33
N ASP A 70 -33.12 -11.13 -23.90
CA ASP A 70 -32.71 -10.02 -24.77
C ASP A 70 -31.32 -10.24 -25.44
N GLY A 71 -30.74 -11.45 -25.33
CA GLY A 71 -29.44 -11.81 -25.93
C GLY A 71 -28.21 -11.25 -25.19
N LYS A 72 -28.39 -10.60 -24.03
CA LYS A 72 -27.30 -10.06 -23.21
C LYS A 72 -26.69 -11.17 -22.35
N GLN A 73 -25.36 -11.26 -22.35
CA GLN A 73 -24.64 -12.11 -21.41
C GLN A 73 -24.61 -11.45 -20.03
N GLU A 74 -25.09 -12.18 -19.01
CA GLU A 74 -25.07 -11.77 -17.62
C GLU A 74 -24.33 -12.82 -16.79
N LYS A 75 -23.50 -12.38 -15.84
CA LYS A 75 -22.90 -13.28 -14.85
C LYS A 75 -23.69 -13.20 -13.57
N ARG A 76 -24.26 -14.33 -13.16
CA ARG A 76 -24.99 -14.42 -11.89
C ARG A 76 -24.16 -15.17 -10.87
N ARG A 77 -24.13 -14.65 -9.65
CA ARG A 77 -23.46 -15.29 -8.52
C ARG A 77 -24.48 -15.73 -7.48
N ILE A 78 -24.51 -17.02 -7.20
CA ILE A 78 -25.35 -17.61 -6.16
C ILE A 78 -24.62 -17.57 -4.82
N LYS A 79 -25.36 -17.69 -3.72
CA LYS A 79 -24.79 -17.79 -2.36
C LYS A 79 -25.25 -19.07 -1.70
N ILE A 80 -24.32 -19.82 -1.10
CA ILE A 80 -24.60 -21.06 -0.37
C ILE A 80 -24.44 -20.80 1.12
N ARG A 81 -25.43 -21.19 1.93
CA ARG A 81 -25.42 -21.05 3.39
C ARG A 81 -26.03 -22.27 4.07
N LYS A 82 -25.94 -22.31 5.40
CA LYS A 82 -26.52 -23.39 6.23
C LYS A 82 -26.09 -24.79 5.76
N ILE A 83 -24.81 -24.94 5.47
CA ILE A 83 -24.22 -26.22 5.08
C ILE A 83 -24.22 -27.11 6.32
N ASP A 84 -24.67 -28.35 6.17
CA ASP A 84 -24.69 -29.36 7.23
C ASP A 84 -24.46 -30.75 6.64
N VAL A 85 -23.69 -31.58 7.35
CA VAL A 85 -23.36 -32.96 6.96
C VAL A 85 -23.53 -33.84 8.21
N PRO A 86 -24.75 -34.29 8.53
CA PRO A 86 -25.10 -34.81 9.87
C PRO A 86 -24.24 -35.99 10.35
N SER A 87 -23.84 -36.88 9.45
CA SER A 87 -23.18 -38.15 9.80
C SER A 87 -21.66 -38.13 9.65
N HIS A 88 -21.06 -37.01 9.20
CA HIS A 88 -19.63 -36.95 8.88
C HIS A 88 -19.01 -35.63 9.35
N LYS A 89 -17.72 -35.69 9.66
CA LYS A 89 -16.91 -34.47 9.79
C LYS A 89 -16.81 -33.80 8.41
N TYR A 90 -16.87 -32.47 8.40
CA TYR A 90 -16.70 -31.71 7.17
C TYR A 90 -16.00 -30.38 7.41
N GLU A 91 -15.33 -29.89 6.37
CA GLU A 91 -14.77 -28.56 6.27
C GLU A 91 -15.38 -27.88 5.03
N ALA A 92 -15.87 -26.66 5.18
CA ALA A 92 -16.44 -25.88 4.08
C ALA A 92 -15.93 -24.43 4.13
N ASP A 93 -15.76 -23.82 2.97
CA ASP A 93 -15.30 -22.43 2.87
C ASP A 93 -16.29 -21.47 3.54
N PHE A 94 -15.79 -20.63 4.45
CA PHE A 94 -16.57 -19.54 5.07
C PHE A 94 -17.12 -18.56 4.02
N ASP A 95 -18.23 -17.87 4.34
CA ASP A 95 -18.90 -16.88 3.47
C ASP A 95 -17.93 -15.88 2.80
N PHE A 96 -16.84 -15.49 3.48
CA PHE A 96 -15.82 -14.60 2.92
C PHE A 96 -15.00 -15.25 1.78
N VAL A 97 -14.58 -16.50 1.95
CA VAL A 97 -13.78 -17.23 0.95
C VAL A 97 -14.62 -17.51 -0.30
N GLN A 98 -15.92 -17.77 -0.13
CA GLN A 98 -16.87 -17.91 -1.25
C GLN A 98 -16.97 -16.65 -2.12
N LYS A 99 -16.74 -15.44 -1.56
CA LYS A 99 -16.71 -14.19 -2.35
C LYS A 99 -15.45 -14.07 -3.22
N LEU A 100 -14.37 -14.76 -2.87
CA LEU A 100 -13.09 -14.74 -3.58
C LEU A 100 -12.93 -15.91 -4.55
N SER A 101 -13.73 -16.98 -4.40
CA SER A 101 -13.69 -18.18 -5.24
C SER A 101 -14.88 -18.25 -6.22
N ASN A 102 -14.68 -18.96 -7.33
CA ASN A 102 -15.74 -19.24 -8.32
C ASN A 102 -16.55 -20.50 -7.96
N SER A 103 -16.07 -21.29 -7.00
CA SER A 103 -16.71 -22.51 -6.49
C SER A 103 -16.56 -22.59 -4.98
N LEU A 104 -17.50 -23.28 -4.34
CA LEU A 104 -17.44 -23.70 -2.95
C LEU A 104 -17.06 -25.17 -2.91
N GLN A 105 -16.02 -25.53 -2.16
CA GLN A 105 -15.69 -26.92 -1.88
C GLN A 105 -16.14 -27.31 -0.46
N ILE A 106 -16.85 -28.43 -0.35
CA ILE A 106 -17.18 -29.07 0.92
C ILE A 106 -16.37 -30.36 0.99
N LYS A 107 -15.38 -30.40 1.89
CA LYS A 107 -14.54 -31.57 2.15
C LYS A 107 -15.19 -32.39 3.26
N ILE A 108 -15.59 -33.61 2.95
CA ILE A 108 -16.33 -34.49 3.85
C ILE A 108 -15.48 -35.74 4.13
N GLY A 109 -15.38 -36.13 5.40
CA GLY A 109 -14.56 -37.27 5.83
C GLY A 109 -13.62 -36.92 6.98
N ASP A 110 -12.83 -37.90 7.41
CA ASP A 110 -11.86 -37.73 8.49
C ASP A 110 -10.44 -37.99 7.97
N LYS A 111 -9.52 -37.05 8.20
CA LYS A 111 -8.13 -37.17 7.76
C LYS A 111 -7.39 -38.33 8.44
N ASP A 112 -7.88 -38.77 9.58
CA ASP A 112 -7.25 -39.80 10.41
C ASP A 112 -7.90 -41.20 10.21
N VAL A 113 -8.95 -41.30 9.39
CA VAL A 113 -9.68 -42.56 9.13
C VAL A 113 -9.83 -42.79 7.63
N THR A 114 -9.59 -44.01 7.16
CA THR A 114 -9.92 -44.41 5.78
C THR A 114 -11.12 -45.36 5.76
N VAL A 115 -11.92 -45.25 4.71
CA VAL A 115 -13.09 -46.05 4.40
C VAL A 115 -12.92 -46.70 3.02
N ILE A 116 -13.49 -47.89 2.85
CA ILE A 116 -13.56 -48.63 1.59
C ILE A 116 -14.92 -49.35 1.53
N GLY A 117 -15.42 -49.63 0.34
CA GLY A 117 -16.73 -50.28 0.15
C GLY A 117 -17.91 -49.31 0.29
N PRO A 118 -19.12 -49.82 0.61
CA PRO A 118 -20.34 -49.03 0.65
C PRO A 118 -20.33 -47.98 1.76
N GLN A 119 -20.67 -46.75 1.43
CA GLN A 119 -20.76 -45.60 2.33
C GLN A 119 -21.94 -44.72 1.94
N HIS A 120 -22.53 -44.04 2.93
CA HIS A 120 -23.68 -43.16 2.72
C HIS A 120 -23.36 -41.74 3.15
N TYR A 121 -23.56 -40.76 2.27
CA TYR A 121 -23.35 -39.34 2.57
C TYR A 121 -24.62 -38.54 2.40
N GLN A 122 -24.95 -37.71 3.39
CA GLN A 122 -26.04 -36.74 3.33
C GLN A 122 -25.48 -35.33 3.47
N ILE A 123 -25.80 -34.45 2.51
CA ILE A 123 -25.35 -33.06 2.45
C ILE A 123 -26.58 -32.16 2.39
N LYS A 124 -26.67 -31.20 3.31
CA LYS A 124 -27.74 -30.20 3.34
C LYS A 124 -27.16 -28.82 3.12
N TYR A 125 -27.79 -28.00 2.30
CA TYR A 125 -27.40 -26.60 2.12
C TYR A 125 -28.54 -25.75 1.56
N ARG A 126 -28.44 -24.45 1.76
CA ARG A 126 -29.40 -23.45 1.27
C ARG A 126 -28.78 -22.59 0.17
N VAL A 127 -29.53 -22.37 -0.90
CA VAL A 127 -29.11 -21.59 -2.05
C VAL A 127 -29.93 -20.30 -2.17
N TYR A 128 -29.25 -19.18 -2.36
CA TYR A 128 -29.84 -17.87 -2.63
C TYR A 128 -29.41 -17.34 -4.01
N ASP A 129 -30.18 -16.39 -4.55
CA ASP A 129 -29.87 -15.63 -5.78
C ASP A 129 -29.79 -16.50 -7.06
N ALA A 130 -30.43 -17.66 -7.06
CA ALA A 130 -30.36 -18.67 -8.13
C ALA A 130 -31.58 -18.70 -9.08
N PHE A 131 -32.65 -17.96 -8.79
CA PHE A 131 -33.82 -17.85 -9.68
C PHE A 131 -33.60 -16.80 -10.78
N LEU A 132 -34.05 -17.10 -12.00
CA LEU A 132 -34.02 -16.16 -13.12
C LEU A 132 -35.39 -15.54 -13.29
N PHE A 133 -35.47 -14.22 -13.17
CA PHE A 133 -36.72 -13.47 -13.31
C PHE A 133 -36.81 -12.93 -14.75
N GLU A 134 -37.68 -13.53 -15.56
CA GLU A 134 -37.99 -13.09 -16.92
C GLU A 134 -39.31 -12.28 -16.93
N LYS A 135 -39.70 -11.74 -18.08
CA LYS A 135 -40.91 -10.90 -18.19
C LYS A 135 -42.19 -11.68 -17.85
N ASP A 136 -42.28 -12.90 -18.38
CA ASP A 136 -43.52 -13.70 -18.32
C ASP A 136 -43.43 -14.92 -17.38
N GLN A 137 -42.24 -15.22 -16.83
CA GLN A 137 -42.02 -16.40 -15.97
C GLN A 137 -40.78 -16.24 -15.08
N ILE A 138 -40.65 -17.11 -14.08
CA ILE A 138 -39.45 -17.27 -13.27
C ILE A 138 -38.85 -18.64 -13.57
N ARG A 139 -37.60 -18.71 -14.02
CA ARG A 139 -36.93 -19.99 -14.29
C ARG A 139 -36.11 -20.44 -13.09
N PHE A 140 -36.43 -21.62 -12.58
CA PHE A 140 -35.55 -22.39 -11.69
C PHE A 140 -34.71 -23.34 -12.54
N TYR A 141 -33.41 -23.10 -12.60
CA TYR A 141 -32.48 -23.87 -13.45
C TYR A 141 -31.35 -24.40 -12.57
N TRP A 142 -31.28 -25.71 -12.35
CA TRP A 142 -30.36 -26.32 -11.40
C TRP A 142 -29.72 -27.62 -11.89
N ASN A 143 -28.41 -27.72 -11.72
CA ASN A 143 -27.67 -28.95 -12.02
C ASN A 143 -27.77 -29.91 -10.84
N VAL A 144 -28.66 -30.91 -10.94
CA VAL A 144 -28.80 -32.01 -9.98
C VAL A 144 -27.54 -32.87 -9.96
N LYS A 145 -26.93 -33.11 -11.13
CA LYS A 145 -25.56 -33.64 -11.28
C LYS A 145 -24.73 -32.69 -12.13
N PRO A 146 -23.66 -32.07 -11.60
CA PRO A 146 -22.76 -31.24 -12.39
C PRO A 146 -21.78 -32.09 -13.22
N GLY A 147 -21.36 -31.57 -14.37
CA GLY A 147 -20.43 -32.25 -15.27
C GLY A 147 -19.02 -32.51 -14.70
N GLY A 148 -18.55 -31.67 -13.77
CA GLY A 148 -17.22 -31.86 -13.19
C GLY A 148 -17.15 -32.89 -12.06
N TRP A 149 -18.26 -33.57 -11.72
CA TRP A 149 -18.19 -34.70 -10.80
C TRP A 149 -17.76 -35.93 -11.60
N TYR A 150 -16.47 -36.27 -11.53
CA TYR A 150 -15.88 -37.35 -12.32
C TYR A 150 -16.10 -38.74 -11.71
N ALA A 151 -17.34 -39.04 -11.33
CA ALA A 151 -17.78 -40.36 -10.88
C ALA A 151 -18.90 -40.89 -11.79
N VAL A 152 -19.04 -42.21 -11.85
CA VAL A 152 -20.15 -42.87 -12.54
C VAL A 152 -21.37 -42.89 -11.62
N PHE A 153 -22.52 -42.48 -12.15
CA PHE A 153 -23.80 -42.52 -11.45
C PHE A 153 -24.68 -43.60 -12.08
N ASN A 154 -24.98 -44.64 -11.31
CA ASN A 154 -25.80 -45.78 -11.73
C ASN A 154 -27.30 -45.51 -11.62
N GLN A 155 -27.71 -44.71 -10.63
CA GLN A 155 -29.10 -44.32 -10.43
C GLN A 155 -29.14 -42.91 -9.83
N LEU A 156 -29.98 -42.07 -10.38
CA LEU A 156 -30.16 -40.69 -9.94
C LEU A 156 -31.64 -40.33 -9.95
N ASP A 157 -32.17 -40.04 -8.78
CA ASP A 157 -33.56 -39.68 -8.58
C ASP A 157 -33.60 -38.32 -7.87
N PHE A 158 -34.59 -37.50 -8.19
CA PHE A 158 -34.73 -36.21 -7.54
C PHE A 158 -36.19 -35.77 -7.40
N THR A 159 -36.41 -34.96 -6.37
CA THR A 159 -37.71 -34.40 -6.03
C THR A 159 -37.61 -32.89 -5.97
N VAL A 160 -38.52 -32.17 -6.62
CA VAL A 160 -38.65 -30.72 -6.50
C VAL A 160 -39.98 -30.39 -5.86
N HIS A 161 -39.93 -29.85 -4.65
CA HIS A 161 -41.08 -29.36 -3.90
C HIS A 161 -41.29 -27.88 -4.20
N LEU A 162 -42.43 -27.54 -4.77
CA LEU A 162 -42.86 -26.16 -4.99
C LEU A 162 -43.35 -25.54 -3.66
N PRO A 163 -43.35 -24.20 -3.54
CA PRO A 163 -43.97 -23.51 -2.41
C PRO A 163 -45.43 -23.92 -2.18
N GLU A 164 -45.86 -23.90 -0.92
CA GLU A 164 -47.22 -24.27 -0.53
C GLU A 164 -48.28 -23.49 -1.33
N GLY A 165 -49.30 -24.20 -1.83
CA GLY A 165 -50.40 -23.62 -2.62
C GLY A 165 -50.06 -23.33 -4.08
N MET A 166 -48.87 -23.72 -4.56
CA MET A 166 -48.50 -23.58 -5.96
C MET A 166 -48.92 -24.80 -6.79
N HIS A 167 -49.77 -24.56 -7.78
CA HIS A 167 -50.13 -25.55 -8.79
C HIS A 167 -49.33 -25.32 -10.07
N SER A 168 -48.92 -26.42 -10.69
CA SER A 168 -48.16 -26.44 -11.94
C SER A 168 -48.54 -27.71 -12.72
N ASP A 169 -47.95 -27.90 -13.90
CA ASP A 169 -48.18 -29.06 -14.75
C ASP A 169 -46.87 -29.74 -15.17
N LEU A 170 -46.96 -30.85 -15.90
CA LEU A 170 -45.78 -31.56 -16.41
C LEU A 170 -45.06 -30.79 -17.53
N ASP A 171 -45.73 -29.85 -18.20
CA ASP A 171 -45.11 -29.06 -19.28
C ASP A 171 -44.15 -28.00 -18.72
N ALA A 172 -44.33 -27.60 -17.46
CA ALA A 172 -43.47 -26.65 -16.76
C ALA A 172 -42.10 -27.21 -16.34
N ILE A 173 -41.88 -28.54 -16.39
CA ILE A 173 -40.62 -29.17 -15.99
C ILE A 173 -39.90 -29.80 -17.20
N HIS A 174 -38.61 -29.54 -17.30
CA HIS A 174 -37.73 -30.15 -18.31
C HIS A 174 -36.48 -30.71 -17.65
N VAL A 175 -36.13 -31.94 -18.01
CA VAL A 175 -34.94 -32.63 -17.51
C VAL A 175 -33.99 -32.86 -18.67
N TYR A 176 -32.76 -32.40 -18.53
CA TYR A 176 -31.69 -32.57 -19.53
C TYR A 176 -30.62 -33.50 -18.96
N SER A 177 -30.19 -34.48 -19.75
CA SER A 177 -29.15 -35.44 -19.38
C SER A 177 -28.17 -35.61 -20.53
N GLY A 178 -26.87 -35.59 -20.22
CA GLY A 178 -25.81 -35.83 -21.21
C GLY A 178 -24.70 -34.80 -21.13
N ASN A 179 -23.98 -34.63 -22.25
CA ASN A 179 -22.88 -33.67 -22.35
C ASN A 179 -23.39 -32.21 -22.33
N THR A 180 -22.54 -31.29 -21.90
CA THR A 180 -22.84 -29.85 -21.93
C THR A 180 -23.29 -29.41 -23.32
N GLY A 181 -24.42 -28.70 -23.40
CA GLY A 181 -24.98 -28.18 -24.64
C GLY A 181 -26.14 -28.99 -25.23
N VAL A 182 -26.51 -30.13 -24.63
CA VAL A 182 -27.76 -30.82 -24.95
C VAL A 182 -28.95 -29.92 -24.60
N ASN A 183 -29.84 -29.71 -25.57
CA ASN A 183 -31.02 -28.83 -25.48
C ASN A 183 -32.35 -29.58 -25.67
N THR A 184 -32.30 -30.92 -25.74
CA THR A 184 -33.47 -31.80 -25.85
C THR A 184 -33.75 -32.48 -24.51
N THR A 185 -35.01 -32.53 -24.10
CA THR A 185 -35.44 -33.25 -22.90
C THR A 185 -35.01 -34.72 -22.96
N SER A 186 -34.50 -35.23 -21.84
CA SER A 186 -34.03 -36.61 -21.71
C SER A 186 -35.21 -37.58 -21.58
N ASN A 187 -35.10 -38.73 -22.22
CA ASN A 187 -36.01 -39.86 -22.04
C ASN A 187 -35.52 -40.84 -20.95
N ASP A 188 -34.42 -40.52 -20.27
CA ASP A 188 -33.83 -41.38 -19.24
C ASP A 188 -34.55 -41.27 -17.90
N PHE A 189 -35.49 -40.33 -17.77
CA PHE A 189 -36.21 -40.02 -16.54
C PHE A 189 -37.73 -40.14 -16.74
N ASP A 190 -38.38 -40.86 -15.82
CA ASP A 190 -39.82 -40.84 -15.66
C ASP A 190 -40.19 -39.72 -14.68
N VAL A 191 -40.92 -38.71 -15.16
CA VAL A 191 -41.26 -37.50 -14.40
C VAL A 191 -42.75 -37.51 -14.09
N ASN A 192 -43.07 -37.44 -12.81
CA ASN A 192 -44.42 -37.39 -12.30
C ASN A 192 -44.64 -36.10 -11.50
N TYR A 193 -45.88 -35.60 -11.53
CA TYR A 193 -46.30 -34.44 -10.74
C TYR A 193 -47.49 -34.83 -9.86
N ASN A 194 -47.39 -34.52 -8.57
CA ASN A 194 -48.47 -34.70 -7.62
C ASN A 194 -48.45 -33.57 -6.59
N ASP A 195 -49.54 -32.80 -6.52
CA ASP A 195 -49.82 -31.79 -5.50
C ASP A 195 -48.60 -30.91 -5.11
N GLY A 196 -48.05 -30.19 -6.09
CA GLY A 196 -46.91 -29.29 -5.88
C GLY A 196 -45.55 -29.99 -5.79
N VAL A 197 -45.46 -31.29 -6.04
CA VAL A 197 -44.22 -32.06 -6.00
C VAL A 197 -43.94 -32.71 -7.35
N TYR A 198 -42.78 -32.40 -7.93
CA TYR A 198 -42.23 -33.13 -9.07
C TYR A 198 -41.32 -34.24 -8.58
N THR A 199 -41.52 -35.46 -9.05
CA THR A 199 -40.64 -36.59 -8.79
C THR A 199 -40.11 -37.14 -10.10
N ALA A 200 -38.80 -37.14 -10.27
CA ALA A 200 -38.11 -37.69 -11.43
C ALA A 200 -37.30 -38.92 -11.02
N LYS A 201 -37.56 -40.05 -11.66
CA LYS A 201 -36.83 -41.31 -11.43
C LYS A 201 -36.06 -41.74 -12.66
N SER A 202 -34.80 -42.07 -12.47
CA SER A 202 -33.97 -42.61 -13.55
C SER A 202 -34.44 -44.00 -13.99
N GLY A 203 -34.39 -44.26 -15.29
CA GLY A 203 -34.74 -45.56 -15.86
C GLY A 203 -33.75 -46.67 -15.49
N PRO A 204 -34.13 -47.95 -15.66
CA PRO A 204 -33.34 -49.10 -15.20
C PRO A 204 -31.95 -49.25 -15.86
N ASN A 205 -31.74 -48.62 -17.02
CA ASN A 205 -30.47 -48.61 -17.76
C ASN A 205 -29.75 -47.26 -17.69
N PHE A 206 -30.16 -46.36 -16.81
CA PHE A 206 -29.52 -45.07 -16.65
C PHE A 206 -28.06 -45.24 -16.25
N LEU A 207 -27.20 -44.47 -16.90
CA LEU A 207 -25.78 -44.43 -16.58
C LEU A 207 -25.24 -43.05 -16.97
N SER A 208 -24.88 -42.24 -15.98
CA SER A 208 -24.22 -40.96 -16.24
C SER A 208 -22.72 -41.08 -15.98
N VAL A 209 -21.93 -40.89 -17.04
CA VAL A 209 -20.47 -41.00 -16.98
C VAL A 209 -19.81 -39.65 -16.60
N PRO A 210 -18.52 -39.65 -16.22
CA PRO A 210 -17.77 -38.42 -15.97
C PRO A 210 -17.88 -37.41 -17.12
N GLY A 211 -18.07 -36.13 -16.80
CA GLY A 211 -18.25 -35.07 -17.80
C GLY A 211 -19.70 -34.82 -18.24
N GLN A 212 -20.64 -35.73 -17.95
CA GLN A 212 -22.07 -35.52 -18.21
C GLN A 212 -22.76 -34.82 -17.04
N SER A 213 -23.80 -34.06 -17.33
CA SER A 213 -24.64 -33.37 -16.34
C SER A 213 -26.08 -33.84 -16.42
N VAL A 214 -26.78 -33.79 -15.28
CA VAL A 214 -28.23 -33.85 -15.21
C VAL A 214 -28.74 -32.52 -14.67
N THR A 215 -29.61 -31.87 -15.44
CA THR A 215 -30.10 -30.52 -15.15
C THR A 215 -31.61 -30.52 -15.16
N VAL A 216 -32.21 -29.89 -14.15
CA VAL A 216 -33.65 -29.64 -14.09
C VAL A 216 -33.93 -28.16 -14.36
N LEU A 217 -34.89 -27.90 -15.21
CA LEU A 217 -35.48 -26.60 -15.45
C LEU A 217 -36.96 -26.66 -15.06
N VAL A 218 -37.40 -25.76 -14.20
CA VAL A 218 -38.80 -25.58 -13.84
C VAL A 218 -39.20 -24.13 -14.12
N ASN A 219 -40.23 -23.95 -14.94
CA ASN A 219 -40.82 -22.64 -15.21
C ASN A 219 -41.91 -22.37 -14.17
N LEU A 220 -41.71 -21.33 -13.37
CA LEU A 220 -42.61 -20.91 -12.29
C LEU A 220 -43.40 -19.67 -12.74
N PRO A 221 -44.67 -19.52 -12.33
CA PRO A 221 -45.46 -18.32 -12.64
C PRO A 221 -44.78 -17.02 -12.15
N PRO A 222 -44.97 -15.89 -12.86
CA PRO A 222 -44.42 -14.61 -12.42
C PRO A 222 -44.99 -14.21 -11.04
N GLY A 223 -44.14 -13.64 -10.18
CA GLY A 223 -44.53 -13.22 -8.82
C GLY A 223 -44.64 -14.35 -7.80
N SER A 224 -44.44 -15.60 -8.21
CA SER A 224 -44.48 -16.77 -7.31
C SER A 224 -43.33 -16.84 -6.30
N ILE A 225 -42.20 -16.22 -6.64
CA ILE A 225 -40.98 -16.15 -5.82
C ILE A 225 -40.57 -14.69 -5.67
N LYS A 226 -40.16 -14.29 -4.46
CA LYS A 226 -39.67 -12.95 -4.17
C LYS A 226 -38.25 -12.75 -4.70
N GLU A 227 -38.04 -11.67 -5.46
CA GLU A 227 -36.70 -11.28 -5.89
C GLU A 227 -35.92 -10.60 -4.75
N LEU A 228 -34.75 -11.13 -4.43
CA LEU A 228 -33.88 -10.61 -3.37
C LEU A 228 -33.02 -9.44 -3.88
N LYS A 229 -33.61 -8.24 -3.95
CA LYS A 229 -32.90 -6.99 -4.29
C LYS A 229 -32.39 -6.25 -3.04
N PRO A 230 -31.16 -5.69 -3.04
CA PRO A 230 -30.70 -4.82 -1.96
C PRO A 230 -31.57 -3.57 -1.81
N TRP A 231 -31.86 -3.17 -0.56
CA TRP A 231 -32.62 -1.96 -0.22
C TRP A 231 -32.00 -0.64 -0.71
N TRP A 232 -30.67 -0.58 -0.87
CA TRP A 232 -29.94 0.58 -1.39
C TRP A 232 -28.69 0.10 -2.15
N PRO A 233 -28.77 -0.06 -3.49
CA PRO A 233 -27.68 -0.61 -4.30
C PRO A 233 -26.36 0.17 -4.16
N PHE A 234 -26.44 1.48 -3.98
CA PHE A 234 -25.25 2.30 -3.83
C PHE A 234 -24.47 2.06 -2.52
N TRP A 235 -25.12 1.66 -1.42
CA TRP A 235 -24.43 1.42 -0.16
C TRP A 235 -23.73 0.06 -0.19
N THR A 236 -24.41 -0.94 -0.77
CA THR A 236 -23.85 -2.28 -0.95
C THR A 236 -22.62 -2.26 -1.85
N ASP A 237 -22.59 -1.39 -2.87
CA ASP A 237 -21.51 -1.41 -3.85
C ASP A 237 -20.47 -0.30 -3.61
N TYR A 238 -20.91 0.85 -3.09
CA TYR A 238 -20.11 2.09 -3.03
C TYR A 238 -20.11 2.80 -1.67
N GLY A 239 -20.70 2.20 -0.62
CA GLY A 239 -20.73 2.82 0.72
C GLY A 239 -19.35 3.18 1.26
N TRP A 240 -18.32 2.41 0.89
CA TRP A 240 -16.92 2.67 1.22
C TRP A 240 -16.38 4.01 0.70
N ILE A 241 -16.88 4.52 -0.44
CA ILE A 241 -16.47 5.81 -1.03
C ILE A 241 -16.91 6.97 -0.13
N LEU A 242 -18.14 6.92 0.40
CA LEU A 242 -18.64 7.94 1.32
C LEU A 242 -17.83 8.00 2.60
N ILE A 243 -17.45 6.83 3.15
CA ILE A 243 -16.63 6.74 4.36
C ILE A 243 -15.27 7.40 4.13
N LEU A 244 -14.62 7.14 2.99
CA LEU A 244 -13.36 7.80 2.62
C LEU A 244 -13.53 9.31 2.44
N GLY A 245 -14.63 9.75 1.82
CA GLY A 245 -14.94 11.18 1.67
C GLY A 245 -15.10 11.89 3.02
N VAL A 246 -15.81 11.27 3.96
CA VAL A 246 -15.96 11.79 5.33
C VAL A 246 -14.62 11.84 6.06
N LEU A 247 -13.76 10.82 5.89
CA LEU A 247 -12.42 10.80 6.46
C LEU A 247 -11.57 11.98 5.99
N LEU A 248 -11.55 12.25 4.67
CA LEU A 248 -10.86 13.40 4.09
C LEU A 248 -11.43 14.73 4.62
N PHE A 249 -12.75 14.82 4.76
CA PHE A 249 -13.41 16.01 5.29
C PHE A 249 -13.05 16.27 6.77
N ILE A 250 -13.05 15.24 7.61
CA ILE A 250 -12.62 15.35 9.01
C ILE A 250 -11.17 15.79 9.10
N PHE A 251 -10.28 15.20 8.28
CA PHE A 251 -8.89 15.62 8.22
C PHE A 251 -8.76 17.10 7.84
N TYR A 252 -9.51 17.55 6.82
CA TYR A 252 -9.54 18.96 6.42
C TYR A 252 -9.96 19.89 7.56
N LEU A 253 -10.99 19.53 8.34
CA LEU A 253 -11.42 20.33 9.50
C LEU A 253 -10.33 20.42 10.57
N ILE A 254 -9.62 19.33 10.84
CA ILE A 254 -8.49 19.29 11.78
C ILE A 254 -7.34 20.17 11.27
N TRP A 255 -6.96 20.02 10.00
CA TRP A 255 -5.90 20.81 9.38
C TRP A 255 -6.23 22.31 9.37
N ASN A 256 -7.44 22.69 8.96
CA ASN A 256 -7.85 24.09 8.91
C ASN A 256 -7.85 24.76 10.31
N LYS A 257 -8.11 23.99 11.37
CA LYS A 257 -8.11 24.50 12.76
C LYS A 257 -6.72 24.58 13.39
N TYR A 258 -5.87 23.57 13.17
CA TYR A 258 -4.60 23.43 13.91
C TYR A 258 -3.33 23.53 13.06
N GLY A 259 -3.43 23.20 11.77
CA GLY A 259 -2.28 23.17 10.85
C GLY A 259 -2.13 24.39 9.95
N LYS A 260 -3.17 25.21 9.82
CA LYS A 260 -3.15 26.38 8.93
C LYS A 260 -2.25 27.49 9.50
N ASP A 261 -1.20 27.80 8.77
CA ASP A 261 -0.27 28.88 9.10
C ASP A 261 -0.93 30.27 9.04
N ASP A 262 -0.44 31.14 9.92
CA ASP A 262 -0.83 32.55 9.90
C ASP A 262 -0.13 33.27 8.74
N ARG A 263 -0.80 34.25 8.14
CA ARG A 263 -0.20 35.02 7.05
C ARG A 263 0.90 35.93 7.60
N VAL A 264 2.17 35.62 7.28
CA VAL A 264 3.32 36.44 7.66
C VAL A 264 3.76 37.34 6.49
N VAL A 265 3.68 38.65 6.69
CA VAL A 265 4.23 39.67 5.78
C VAL A 265 5.72 39.84 6.10
N ALA A 266 6.57 40.00 5.09
CA ALA A 266 7.99 40.23 5.29
C ALA A 266 8.25 41.69 5.71
N THR A 267 8.86 41.89 6.87
CA THR A 267 9.33 43.22 7.31
C THR A 267 10.59 43.61 6.54
N THR A 268 10.85 44.90 6.33
CA THR A 268 12.16 45.33 5.80
C THR A 268 13.22 45.18 6.90
N SER A 269 14.07 44.15 6.80
CA SER A 269 15.19 43.94 7.72
C SER A 269 16.53 43.94 6.97
N TYR A 270 17.49 44.68 7.50
CA TYR A 270 18.86 44.75 6.98
C TYR A 270 19.84 43.86 7.75
N PHE A 271 19.46 43.38 8.93
CA PHE A 271 20.31 42.55 9.77
C PHE A 271 19.57 41.25 10.14
N PRO A 272 20.30 40.16 10.42
CA PRO A 272 19.68 38.98 10.99
C PRO A 272 19.06 39.31 12.36
N PRO A 273 17.97 38.63 12.76
CA PRO A 273 17.38 38.79 14.08
C PRO A 273 18.40 38.58 15.20
N SER A 274 18.35 39.42 16.24
CA SER A 274 19.30 39.35 17.34
C SER A 274 19.25 38.00 18.05
N GLY A 275 20.43 37.41 18.31
CA GLY A 275 20.56 36.15 19.04
C GLY A 275 20.27 34.88 18.24
N LEU A 276 20.04 34.98 16.92
CA LEU A 276 20.02 33.83 16.01
C LEU A 276 21.35 33.73 15.28
N ASP A 277 21.96 32.55 15.28
CA ASP A 277 23.06 32.20 14.38
C ASP A 277 22.52 31.79 12.99
N PRO A 278 23.38 31.72 11.95
CA PRO A 278 22.91 31.43 10.60
C PRO A 278 22.36 30.02 10.40
N ALA A 279 22.73 29.04 11.23
CA ALA A 279 22.16 27.69 11.13
C ALA A 279 20.70 27.67 11.58
N MET A 280 20.39 28.31 12.71
CA MET A 280 19.01 28.48 13.16
C MET A 280 18.20 29.35 12.19
N ALA A 281 18.83 30.40 11.64
CA ALA A 281 18.19 31.26 10.64
C ALA A 281 17.80 30.51 9.36
N GLY A 282 18.69 29.66 8.84
CA GLY A 282 18.41 28.80 7.69
C GLY A 282 17.25 27.85 7.95
N PHE A 283 17.33 27.11 9.05
CA PHE A 283 16.30 26.15 9.48
C PHE A 283 14.91 26.79 9.59
N LEU A 284 14.79 27.99 10.16
CA LEU A 284 13.49 28.64 10.35
C LEU A 284 12.86 29.17 9.06
N ILE A 285 13.62 29.30 7.96
CA ILE A 285 13.09 29.76 6.68
C ILE A 285 12.35 28.66 5.92
N ASP A 286 12.82 27.42 5.99
CA ASP A 286 12.25 26.29 5.23
C ASP A 286 11.78 25.11 6.09
N ASP A 287 11.91 25.22 7.41
CA ASP A 287 11.55 24.19 8.40
C ASP A 287 12.31 22.86 8.22
N SER A 288 13.44 22.87 7.50
CA SER A 288 14.29 21.72 7.24
C SER A 288 15.65 21.88 7.90
N ALA A 289 16.23 20.78 8.38
CA ALA A 289 17.61 20.76 8.89
C ALA A 289 18.56 20.42 7.74
N ASP A 290 18.82 21.41 6.90
CA ASP A 290 19.64 21.22 5.72
C ASP A 290 21.12 21.31 6.06
N THR A 291 21.94 20.68 5.21
CA THR A 291 23.39 20.67 5.40
C THR A 291 24.01 22.08 5.28
N PRO A 292 23.59 22.95 4.33
CA PRO A 292 24.05 24.34 4.27
C PRO A 292 23.81 25.14 5.55
N ASP A 293 22.71 24.89 6.28
CA ASP A 293 22.43 25.56 7.54
C ASP A 293 23.56 25.35 8.54
N LEU A 294 23.94 24.09 8.77
CA LEU A 294 25.02 23.78 9.71
C LEU A 294 26.40 24.22 9.21
N ILE A 295 26.65 24.16 7.89
CA ILE A 295 27.92 24.59 7.30
C ILE A 295 28.08 26.11 7.36
N SER A 296 26.98 26.87 7.41
CA SER A 296 27.01 28.31 7.63
C SER A 296 27.68 28.73 8.95
N LEU A 297 27.86 27.79 9.89
CA LEU A 297 28.60 28.05 11.12
C LEU A 297 30.10 28.24 10.89
N ILE A 298 30.69 27.67 9.82
CA ILE A 298 32.10 27.86 9.47
C ILE A 298 32.41 29.34 9.24
N PRO A 299 31.76 30.05 8.29
CA PRO A 299 31.99 31.47 8.08
C PRO A 299 31.58 32.32 9.29
N TYR A 300 30.56 31.91 10.04
CA TYR A 300 30.14 32.57 11.27
C TYR A 300 31.23 32.55 12.35
N TRP A 301 31.84 31.38 12.59
CA TRP A 301 32.99 31.24 13.50
C TRP A 301 34.23 31.96 12.97
N GLY A 302 34.44 31.98 11.66
CA GLY A 302 35.50 32.74 11.00
C GLY A 302 35.39 34.25 11.28
N SER A 303 34.21 34.84 11.04
CA SER A 303 33.94 36.26 11.29
C SER A 303 34.15 36.69 12.75
N ARG A 304 34.09 35.72 13.67
CA ARG A 304 34.32 35.92 15.11
C ARG A 304 35.73 35.57 15.54
N GLY A 305 36.64 35.22 14.64
CA GLY A 305 38.01 34.84 14.96
C GLY A 305 38.11 33.61 15.86
N ILE A 306 37.19 32.65 15.71
CA ILE A 306 37.17 31.37 16.42
C ILE A 306 37.95 30.32 15.62
N ILE A 307 37.85 30.38 14.28
CA ILE A 307 38.57 29.51 13.36
C ILE A 307 39.25 30.33 12.26
N LYS A 308 40.28 29.74 11.65
CA LYS A 308 40.89 30.18 10.39
C LYS A 308 40.67 29.10 9.32
N MET A 309 40.55 29.50 8.07
CA MET A 309 40.34 28.62 6.93
C MET A 309 41.40 28.89 5.86
N GLU A 310 42.15 27.86 5.47
CA GLU A 310 43.24 27.99 4.50
C GLU A 310 43.05 26.98 3.38
N GLN A 311 42.96 27.43 2.13
CA GLN A 311 42.94 26.55 0.96
C GLN A 311 44.35 26.03 0.69
N ILE A 312 44.48 24.73 0.49
CA ILE A 312 45.74 24.05 0.17
C ILE A 312 45.72 23.71 -1.32
N SER A 313 46.71 24.24 -2.05
CA SER A 313 46.88 23.98 -3.48
C SER A 313 47.13 22.49 -3.76
N LYS A 314 46.58 22.04 -4.88
CA LYS A 314 46.85 20.73 -5.49
C LYS A 314 48.36 20.45 -5.60
N LYS A 315 48.81 19.31 -5.08
CA LYS A 315 50.17 18.78 -5.33
C LYS A 315 50.17 17.80 -6.50
N GLY A 316 50.85 18.15 -7.60
CA GLY A 316 51.05 17.29 -8.78
C GLY A 316 49.81 17.10 -9.67
N TRP A 317 49.95 16.36 -10.79
CA TRP A 317 48.90 16.19 -11.80
C TRP A 317 47.61 15.52 -11.25
N PHE A 318 47.75 14.64 -10.26
CA PHE A 318 46.65 13.87 -9.66
C PHE A 318 46.17 14.38 -8.29
N GLY A 319 46.80 15.44 -7.73
CA GLY A 319 46.36 16.00 -6.46
C GLY A 319 44.94 16.60 -6.55
N LYS A 320 44.27 16.72 -5.40
CA LYS A 320 43.06 17.51 -5.26
C LYS A 320 43.36 18.70 -4.36
N GLU A 321 42.68 19.82 -4.59
CA GLU A 321 42.67 20.89 -3.61
C GLU A 321 41.94 20.41 -2.35
N ASP A 322 42.38 20.91 -1.22
CA ASP A 322 41.78 20.63 0.08
C ASP A 322 41.72 21.93 0.88
N THR A 323 40.93 21.93 1.94
CA THR A 323 40.82 23.09 2.82
C THR A 323 41.16 22.67 4.24
N LYS A 324 41.98 23.49 4.90
CA LYS A 324 42.38 23.32 6.28
C LYS A 324 41.61 24.28 7.17
N LEU A 325 41.02 23.74 8.23
CA LEU A 325 40.40 24.49 9.31
C LEU A 325 41.34 24.48 10.52
N THR A 326 41.70 25.65 11.02
CA THR A 326 42.57 25.80 12.20
C THR A 326 41.76 26.41 13.33
N LYS A 327 41.77 25.76 14.49
CA LYS A 327 41.20 26.29 15.74
C LYS A 327 42.06 27.44 16.25
N LEU A 328 41.45 28.62 16.45
CA LEU A 328 42.11 29.79 17.06
C LEU A 328 41.69 29.99 18.52
N ARG A 329 40.39 29.85 18.80
CA ARG A 329 39.80 30.07 20.15
C ARG A 329 38.67 29.07 20.41
N PRO A 330 38.38 28.74 21.68
CA PRO A 330 37.20 27.92 22.01
C PRO A 330 35.90 28.66 21.68
N LEU A 331 34.81 27.90 21.55
CA LEU A 331 33.46 28.49 21.45
C LEU A 331 33.11 29.27 22.74
N PRO A 332 32.30 30.34 22.63
CA PRO A 332 31.71 31.00 23.79
C PRO A 332 30.92 30.01 24.67
N ALA A 333 30.90 30.24 25.99
CA ALA A 333 30.24 29.34 26.94
C ALA A 333 28.71 29.26 26.76
N ASP A 334 28.11 30.26 26.12
CA ASP A 334 26.69 30.37 25.80
C ASP A 334 26.33 29.82 24.40
N ALA A 335 27.30 29.26 23.66
CA ALA A 335 27.08 28.71 22.34
C ALA A 335 26.01 27.58 22.35
N PRO A 336 25.11 27.52 21.35
CA PRO A 336 24.15 26.44 21.23
C PRO A 336 24.80 25.05 21.14
N LYS A 337 24.13 24.04 21.69
CA LYS A 337 24.63 22.66 21.72
C LYS A 337 24.91 22.05 20.33
N TYR A 338 24.22 22.48 19.27
CA TYR A 338 24.52 22.01 17.91
C TYR A 338 25.82 22.63 17.37
N GLU A 339 26.13 23.88 17.73
CA GLU A 339 27.43 24.48 17.42
C GLU A 339 28.53 23.71 18.13
N GLU A 340 28.33 23.42 19.41
CA GLU A 340 29.25 22.63 20.22
C GLU A 340 29.46 21.22 19.64
N ALA A 341 28.41 20.54 19.20
CA ALA A 341 28.49 19.21 18.61
C ALA A 341 29.40 19.20 17.36
N ILE A 342 29.20 20.16 16.45
CA ILE A 342 30.01 20.28 15.22
C ILE A 342 31.44 20.68 15.58
N TYR A 343 31.61 21.69 16.43
CA TYR A 343 32.92 22.19 16.81
C TYR A 343 33.77 21.12 17.53
N ARG A 344 33.18 20.36 18.45
CA ARG A 344 33.82 19.20 19.10
C ARG A 344 34.08 18.07 18.13
N GLY A 345 33.20 17.84 17.16
CA GLY A 345 33.45 16.87 16.10
C GLY A 345 34.69 17.22 15.28
N LEU A 346 34.88 18.50 14.96
CA LEU A 346 36.02 18.99 14.20
C LEU A 346 37.30 18.95 15.05
N PHE A 347 37.29 19.63 16.19
CA PHE A 347 38.51 19.90 16.96
C PHE A 347 38.66 19.02 18.22
N GLY A 348 37.73 18.13 18.53
CA GLY A 348 37.78 17.30 19.74
C GLY A 348 37.44 18.08 21.03
N ILE A 349 37.65 17.43 22.18
CA ILE A 349 37.17 17.88 23.51
C ILE A 349 38.18 18.81 24.23
N GLY A 350 39.33 19.11 23.62
CA GLY A 350 40.40 19.87 24.27
C GLY A 350 39.99 21.27 24.72
N SER A 351 40.03 21.53 26.03
CA SER A 351 39.74 22.81 26.70
C SER A 351 40.86 23.85 26.58
N GLY A 352 41.99 23.50 25.95
CA GLY A 352 43.13 24.40 25.74
C GLY A 352 43.11 25.18 24.42
N THR A 353 43.98 26.19 24.34
CA THR A 353 44.31 26.98 23.13
C THR A 353 45.25 26.26 22.15
N SER A 354 45.50 24.96 22.33
CA SER A 354 46.35 24.19 21.42
C SER A 354 45.81 24.30 20.00
N GLU A 355 46.68 24.78 19.10
CA GLU A 355 46.40 24.82 17.66
C GLU A 355 46.09 23.39 17.20
N LYS A 356 44.87 23.19 16.70
CA LYS A 356 44.46 21.94 16.07
C LYS A 356 43.97 22.25 14.68
N GLU A 357 44.50 21.51 13.73
CA GLU A 357 44.21 21.62 12.32
C GLU A 357 43.40 20.41 11.86
N VAL A 358 42.42 20.65 10.98
CA VAL A 358 41.54 19.62 10.42
C VAL A 358 41.42 19.85 8.92
N LEU A 359 41.70 18.82 8.13
CA LEU A 359 41.47 18.85 6.69
C LEU A 359 40.03 18.45 6.37
N ILE A 360 39.36 19.18 5.49
CA ILE A 360 37.98 18.85 5.06
C ILE A 360 37.92 17.43 4.49
N SER A 361 38.92 17.02 3.70
CA SER A 361 39.00 15.66 3.17
C SER A 361 38.97 14.56 4.23
N SER A 362 39.51 14.81 5.43
CA SER A 362 39.55 13.83 6.53
C SER A 362 38.17 13.58 7.17
N LEU A 363 37.22 14.49 6.96
CA LEU A 363 35.85 14.39 7.46
C LEU A 363 34.99 13.45 6.63
N LYS A 364 35.46 13.12 5.41
CA LYS A 364 34.78 12.23 4.50
C LYS A 364 34.51 10.87 5.16
N ASP A 365 33.30 10.37 5.00
CA ASP A 365 32.82 9.06 5.49
C ASP A 365 32.77 8.90 7.03
N ASN A 366 33.26 9.88 7.80
CA ASN A 366 33.35 9.82 9.27
C ASN A 366 32.47 10.85 9.99
N PHE A 367 32.23 12.01 9.37
CA PHE A 367 31.59 13.15 10.04
C PHE A 367 30.06 13.19 9.93
N TYR A 368 29.46 12.32 9.11
CA TYR A 368 28.01 12.31 8.86
C TYR A 368 27.18 12.04 10.12
N THR A 369 27.71 11.28 11.09
CA THR A 369 27.07 11.02 12.39
C THR A 369 27.01 12.28 13.25
N THR A 370 28.10 13.06 13.29
CA THR A 370 28.16 14.37 13.95
C THR A 370 27.15 15.33 13.32
N MET A 371 27.10 15.39 11.98
CA MET A 371 26.12 16.22 11.28
C MET A 371 24.68 15.80 11.60
N SER A 372 24.40 14.50 11.59
CA SER A 372 23.07 13.97 11.93
C SER A 372 22.67 14.32 13.37
N SER A 373 23.60 14.18 14.32
CA SER A 373 23.39 14.59 15.71
C SER A 373 23.12 16.09 15.84
N ALA A 374 23.93 16.92 15.20
CA ALA A 374 23.77 18.37 15.21
C ALA A 374 22.43 18.80 14.60
N LYS A 375 21.97 18.17 13.51
CA LYS A 375 20.64 18.41 12.91
C LYS A 375 19.51 18.11 13.88
N MET A 376 19.60 17.00 14.63
CA MET A 376 18.60 16.66 15.65
C MET A 376 18.58 17.70 16.79
N ILE A 377 19.75 18.11 17.28
CA ILE A 377 19.87 19.11 18.35
C ILE A 377 19.36 20.49 17.87
N LEU A 378 19.65 20.87 16.63
CA LEU A 378 19.13 22.09 16.00
C LEU A 378 17.60 22.07 15.95
N LYS A 379 17.03 20.98 15.41
CA LYS A 379 15.58 20.79 15.30
C LYS A 379 14.88 20.80 16.67
N ASP A 380 15.51 20.23 17.70
CA ASP A 380 15.00 20.25 19.07
C ASP A 380 15.00 21.66 19.66
N ARG A 381 16.10 22.41 19.52
CA ARG A 381 16.16 23.81 19.98
C ARG A 381 15.15 24.70 19.23
N ALA A 382 14.92 24.43 17.94
CA ALA A 382 13.97 25.18 17.13
C ALA A 382 12.50 25.01 17.59
N GLN A 383 12.18 23.99 18.39
CA GLN A 383 10.81 23.72 18.85
C GLN A 383 10.16 24.89 19.59
N ILE A 384 10.96 25.78 20.19
CA ILE A 384 10.47 27.00 20.85
C ILE A 384 9.75 27.99 19.91
N TYR A 385 9.95 27.87 18.60
CA TYR A 385 9.33 28.71 17.56
C TYR A 385 8.05 28.10 16.97
N TYR A 386 7.69 26.88 17.38
CA TYR A 386 6.50 26.17 16.89
C TYR A 386 5.39 26.13 17.93
N ASP A 387 4.17 25.95 17.44
CA ASP A 387 2.99 25.81 18.27
C ASP A 387 2.91 24.39 18.86
N ALA A 388 2.99 24.29 20.19
CA ALA A 388 2.96 23.01 20.90
C ALA A 388 1.62 22.27 20.74
N GLN A 389 0.52 23.01 20.61
CA GLN A 389 -0.81 22.43 20.40
C GLN A 389 -0.95 21.85 19.00
N ALA A 390 -0.45 22.55 17.97
CA ALA A 390 -0.39 22.05 16.61
C ALA A 390 0.41 20.74 16.52
N LYS A 391 1.60 20.70 17.14
CA LYS A 391 2.44 19.49 17.20
C LYS A 391 1.74 18.33 17.92
N LYS A 392 1.12 18.59 19.08
CA LYS A 392 0.36 17.58 19.81
C LYS A 392 -0.80 17.03 18.98
N MET A 393 -1.48 17.90 18.25
CA MET A 393 -2.59 17.50 17.37
C MET A 393 -2.08 16.71 16.17
N GLN A 394 -0.97 17.10 15.55
CA GLN A 394 -0.32 16.33 14.48
C GLN A 394 -0.03 14.89 14.93
N THR A 395 0.59 14.70 16.11
CA THR A 395 0.86 13.35 16.65
C THR A 395 -0.43 12.55 16.86
N LYS A 396 -1.48 13.16 17.42
CA LYS A 396 -2.78 12.51 17.60
C LYS A 396 -3.41 12.12 16.25
N THR A 397 -3.32 12.98 15.25
CA THR A 397 -3.84 12.72 13.91
C THR A 397 -3.09 11.57 13.25
N VAL A 398 -1.76 11.51 13.36
CA VAL A 398 -0.95 10.38 12.85
C VAL A 398 -1.35 9.06 13.49
N VAL A 399 -1.41 9.01 14.84
CA VAL A 399 -1.83 7.80 15.56
C VAL A 399 -3.27 7.42 15.19
N GLY A 400 -4.17 8.40 15.08
CA GLY A 400 -5.55 8.20 14.66
C GLY A 400 -5.66 7.61 13.26
N ILE A 401 -4.91 8.13 12.28
CA ILE A 401 -4.87 7.61 10.90
C ILE A 401 -4.38 6.16 10.88
N LEU A 402 -3.33 5.83 11.65
CA LEU A 402 -2.79 4.47 11.68
C LEU A 402 -3.82 3.48 12.27
N LEU A 403 -4.39 3.80 13.43
CA LEU A 403 -5.38 2.92 14.09
C LEU A 403 -6.66 2.78 13.26
N LEU A 404 -7.19 3.91 12.75
CA LEU A 404 -8.40 3.91 11.95
C LEU A 404 -8.17 3.26 10.58
N GLY A 405 -7.00 3.42 9.98
CA GLY A 405 -6.63 2.77 8.72
C GLY A 405 -6.62 1.25 8.84
N ILE A 406 -6.03 0.71 9.92
CA ILE A 406 -6.07 -0.73 10.20
C ILE A 406 -7.51 -1.21 10.39
N LEU A 407 -8.30 -0.50 11.21
CA LEU A 407 -9.71 -0.84 11.44
C LEU A 407 -10.52 -0.83 10.13
N LEU A 408 -10.41 0.24 9.35
CA LEU A 408 -11.14 0.40 8.09
C LEU A 408 -10.71 -0.63 7.04
N PHE A 409 -9.43 -1.03 7.02
CA PHE A 409 -8.96 -2.07 6.11
C PHE A 409 -9.74 -3.38 6.32
N PHE A 410 -9.86 -3.85 7.57
CA PHE A 410 -10.59 -5.08 7.88
C PHE A 410 -12.10 -4.93 7.70
N VAL A 411 -12.68 -3.78 8.08
CA VAL A 411 -14.10 -3.50 7.84
C VAL A 411 -14.41 -3.52 6.35
N PHE A 412 -13.59 -2.88 5.52
CA PHE A 412 -13.81 -2.82 4.08
C PHE A 412 -13.63 -4.19 3.42
N LEU A 413 -12.64 -4.95 3.87
CA LEU A 413 -12.41 -6.32 3.42
C LEU A 413 -13.64 -7.20 3.68
N PHE A 414 -14.26 -7.08 4.85
CA PHE A 414 -15.42 -7.89 5.23
C PHE A 414 -16.68 -7.55 4.42
N PHE A 415 -17.01 -6.26 4.30
CA PHE A 415 -18.26 -5.82 3.68
C PHE A 415 -18.16 -5.73 2.15
N TRP A 416 -17.10 -5.11 1.62
CA TRP A 416 -16.95 -4.77 0.19
C TRP A 416 -15.83 -5.52 -0.54
N GLY A 417 -14.98 -6.26 0.18
CA GLY A 417 -13.93 -7.10 -0.40
C GLY A 417 -12.58 -6.40 -0.60
N LEU A 418 -11.66 -7.11 -1.27
CA LEU A 418 -10.24 -6.75 -1.33
C LEU A 418 -9.97 -5.40 -2.01
N TRP A 419 -10.69 -5.08 -3.08
CA TRP A 419 -10.47 -3.83 -3.81
C TRP A 419 -10.81 -2.60 -2.97
N ALA A 420 -11.89 -2.68 -2.19
CA ALA A 420 -12.26 -1.62 -1.26
C ALA A 420 -11.20 -1.49 -0.15
N SER A 421 -10.75 -2.61 0.45
CA SER A 421 -9.73 -2.55 1.50
C SER A 421 -8.40 -1.98 1.01
N LEU A 422 -7.98 -2.33 -0.22
CA LEU A 422 -6.78 -1.78 -0.84
C LEU A 422 -6.87 -0.27 -1.08
N ALA A 423 -8.07 0.29 -1.31
CA ALA A 423 -8.26 1.72 -1.46
C ALA A 423 -7.90 2.50 -0.18
N VAL A 424 -8.00 1.90 1.02
CA VAL A 424 -7.64 2.56 2.29
C VAL A 424 -6.16 2.95 2.34
N VAL A 425 -5.28 2.15 1.73
CA VAL A 425 -3.82 2.32 1.79
C VAL A 425 -3.35 3.64 1.15
N PRO A 426 -3.64 3.95 -0.14
CA PRO A 426 -3.22 5.20 -0.76
C PRO A 426 -3.85 6.43 -0.08
N ILE A 427 -5.11 6.36 0.38
CA ILE A 427 -5.71 7.45 1.18
C ILE A 427 -4.94 7.63 2.50
N GLY A 428 -4.60 6.55 3.19
CA GLY A 428 -3.82 6.60 4.44
C GLY A 428 -2.45 7.22 4.23
N ILE A 429 -1.72 6.82 3.19
CA ILE A 429 -0.41 7.39 2.82
C ILE A 429 -0.55 8.88 2.50
N PHE A 430 -1.55 9.25 1.70
CA PHE A 430 -1.82 10.64 1.36
C PHE A 430 -2.10 11.48 2.61
N LEU A 431 -2.94 10.99 3.53
CA LEU A 431 -3.23 11.68 4.79
C LEU A 431 -1.99 11.79 5.68
N LEU A 432 -1.18 10.75 5.80
CA LEU A 432 0.08 10.79 6.54
C LEU A 432 1.04 11.83 5.95
N PHE A 433 1.19 11.88 4.63
CA PHE A 433 1.97 12.92 3.96
C PHE A 433 1.42 14.33 4.28
N MET A 434 0.10 14.50 4.22
CA MET A 434 -0.54 15.79 4.53
C MET A 434 -0.35 16.22 5.98
N THR A 435 -0.11 15.32 6.93
CA THR A 435 0.18 15.70 8.32
C THR A 435 1.48 16.48 8.47
N VAL A 436 2.42 16.38 7.52
CA VAL A 436 3.66 17.19 7.54
C VAL A 436 3.34 18.68 7.48
N PHE A 437 2.30 19.07 6.74
CA PHE A 437 1.82 20.45 6.63
C PHE A 437 0.93 20.91 7.80
N MET A 438 0.93 20.18 8.92
CA MET A 438 0.28 20.62 10.17
C MET A 438 1.26 21.28 11.16
N VAL A 439 2.55 21.35 10.83
CA VAL A 439 3.55 22.00 11.68
C VAL A 439 3.40 23.51 11.56
N LYS A 440 2.81 24.14 12.58
CA LYS A 440 2.54 25.58 12.64
C LYS A 440 3.56 26.30 13.51
N LYS A 441 4.04 27.47 13.06
CA LYS A 441 4.86 28.38 13.87
C LYS A 441 4.00 29.16 14.89
N ASN A 442 4.53 29.39 16.08
CA ASN A 442 3.87 30.22 17.10
C ASN A 442 4.13 31.71 16.84
N LYS A 443 3.58 32.62 17.67
CA LYS A 443 3.75 34.07 17.50
C LYS A 443 5.23 34.49 17.41
N LYS A 444 6.07 34.01 18.33
CA LYS A 444 7.52 34.30 18.33
C LYS A 444 8.20 33.77 17.07
N GLY A 445 7.83 32.56 16.63
CA GLY A 445 8.32 31.98 15.38
C GLY A 445 7.91 32.77 14.15
N ASN A 446 6.67 33.26 14.10
CA ASN A 446 6.17 34.09 13.00
C ASN A 446 6.87 35.46 12.94
N ASP A 447 7.12 36.09 14.09
CA ASP A 447 7.84 37.36 14.17
C ASP A 447 9.28 37.20 13.63
N VAL A 448 10.00 36.18 14.13
CA VAL A 448 11.36 35.87 13.65
C VAL A 448 11.36 35.49 12.16
N PHE A 449 10.38 34.70 11.72
CA PHE A 449 10.25 34.32 10.32
C PHE A 449 9.98 35.52 9.41
N SER A 450 9.20 36.50 9.87
CA SER A 450 8.98 37.77 9.15
C SER A 450 10.29 38.52 8.91
N ASP A 451 11.10 38.67 9.97
CA ASP A 451 12.38 39.37 9.90
C ASP A 451 13.39 38.63 9.03
N LEU A 452 13.47 37.30 9.16
CA LEU A 452 14.32 36.44 8.34
C LEU A 452 13.94 36.51 6.86
N LYS A 453 12.64 36.48 6.55
CA LYS A 453 12.14 36.62 5.18
C LYS A 453 12.49 38.01 4.62
N GLY A 454 12.37 39.04 5.45
CA GLY A 454 12.82 40.40 5.17
C GLY A 454 14.30 40.47 4.80
N PHE A 455 15.14 39.93 5.67
CA PHE A 455 16.60 39.93 5.52
C PHE A 455 17.06 39.08 4.33
N LYS A 456 16.46 37.89 4.11
CA LYS A 456 16.71 37.07 2.91
C LYS A 456 16.34 37.82 1.64
N ASN A 457 15.20 38.51 1.63
CA ASN A 457 14.81 39.34 0.50
C ASN A 457 15.80 40.49 0.28
N PHE A 458 16.25 41.16 1.36
CA PHE A 458 17.29 42.17 1.29
C PHE A 458 18.58 41.62 0.69
N ILE A 459 19.13 40.49 1.15
CA ILE A 459 20.32 39.86 0.56
C ILE A 459 20.14 39.67 -0.95
N LYS A 460 18.96 39.20 -1.37
CA LYS A 460 18.63 38.97 -2.78
C LYS A 460 18.61 40.26 -3.60
N ILE A 461 17.98 41.33 -3.11
CA ILE A 461 17.70 42.54 -3.92
C ILE A 461 18.52 43.79 -3.55
N ALA A 462 19.34 43.75 -2.51
CA ALA A 462 20.10 44.90 -2.01
C ALA A 462 20.85 45.62 -3.13
N GLU A 463 20.71 46.95 -3.15
CA GLU A 463 21.40 47.87 -4.05
C GLU A 463 22.74 48.32 -3.47
N GLU A 464 23.72 48.56 -4.35
CA GLU A 464 25.08 48.96 -3.95
C GLU A 464 25.13 50.22 -3.08
N ASN A 465 24.31 51.23 -3.40
CA ASN A 465 24.25 52.47 -2.63
C ASN A 465 23.83 52.22 -1.18
N LYS A 466 22.89 51.30 -0.95
CA LYS A 466 22.46 50.95 0.41
C LYS A 466 23.55 50.17 1.14
N LEU A 467 24.27 49.28 0.45
CA LEU A 467 25.41 48.54 1.01
C LEU A 467 26.56 49.48 1.41
N LYS A 468 26.85 50.52 0.61
CA LYS A 468 27.86 51.54 0.97
C LYS A 468 27.54 52.24 2.29
N VAL A 469 26.27 52.62 2.51
CA VAL A 469 25.84 53.22 3.78
C VAL A 469 26.01 52.25 4.94
N LEU A 470 25.59 50.99 4.77
CA LEU A 470 25.74 49.98 5.83
C LEU A 470 27.21 49.67 6.15
N LEU A 471 28.11 49.75 5.17
CA LEU A 471 29.54 49.57 5.36
C LEU A 471 30.20 50.75 6.09
N GLN A 472 29.66 51.96 5.98
CA GLN A 472 30.12 53.11 6.77
C GLN A 472 29.82 52.90 8.26
N ASP A 473 28.62 52.38 8.56
CA ASP A 473 28.20 52.10 9.94
C ASP A 473 28.85 50.82 10.50
N SER A 474 29.14 49.84 9.64
CA SER A 474 29.68 48.53 10.02
C SER A 474 30.65 48.00 8.97
N PRO A 475 31.96 48.28 9.10
CA PRO A 475 32.97 47.83 8.13
C PRO A 475 33.03 46.30 7.95
N THR A 476 32.66 45.55 8.99
CA THR A 476 32.62 44.07 9.01
C THR A 476 31.25 43.50 8.61
N TYR A 477 30.37 44.31 8.01
CA TYR A 477 29.01 43.90 7.64
C TYR A 477 28.98 42.68 6.72
N PHE A 478 29.87 42.62 5.71
CA PHE A 478 29.97 41.45 4.84
C PHE A 478 30.33 40.18 5.65
N GLU A 479 31.36 40.26 6.49
CA GLU A 479 31.84 39.13 7.30
C GLU A 479 30.78 38.60 8.26
N THR A 480 30.01 39.49 8.88
CA THR A 480 28.97 39.13 9.84
C THR A 480 27.71 38.55 9.18
N THR A 481 27.46 38.86 7.90
CA THR A 481 26.25 38.44 7.17
C THR A 481 26.46 37.27 6.21
N MET A 482 27.70 37.00 5.78
CA MET A 482 27.98 35.95 4.80
C MET A 482 27.58 34.54 5.24
N GLY A 483 27.64 34.23 6.55
CA GLY A 483 27.12 32.96 7.07
C GLY A 483 25.63 32.79 6.77
N TYR A 484 24.83 33.83 6.98
CA TYR A 484 23.39 33.79 6.67
C TYR A 484 23.16 33.65 5.16
N ALA A 485 23.99 34.30 4.33
CA ALA A 485 23.92 34.11 2.88
C ALA A 485 24.23 32.66 2.47
N VAL A 486 25.17 31.98 3.15
CA VAL A 486 25.42 30.54 2.96
C VAL A 486 24.21 29.70 3.36
N ALA A 487 23.64 29.95 4.54
CA ALA A 487 22.44 29.25 5.02
C ALA A 487 21.25 29.41 4.05
N PHE A 488 21.07 30.62 3.52
CA PHE A 488 19.98 30.91 2.57
C PHE A 488 20.25 30.43 1.14
N GLY A 489 21.43 29.89 0.84
CA GLY A 489 21.84 29.49 -0.51
C GLY A 489 22.05 30.67 -1.47
N LEU A 490 22.39 31.84 -0.95
CA LEU A 490 22.55 33.10 -1.70
C LEU A 490 23.98 33.68 -1.62
N PHE A 491 24.96 32.92 -1.13
CA PHE A 491 26.32 33.42 -0.90
C PHE A 491 26.96 34.05 -2.15
N GLU A 492 26.93 33.38 -3.30
CA GLU A 492 27.54 33.90 -4.53
C GLU A 492 26.89 35.23 -4.97
N GLN A 493 25.56 35.30 -4.94
CA GLN A 493 24.81 36.53 -5.25
C GLN A 493 25.13 37.64 -4.25
N TRP A 494 25.33 37.29 -2.99
CA TRP A 494 25.69 38.24 -1.94
C TRP A 494 27.11 38.77 -2.11
N ALA A 495 28.10 37.89 -2.27
CA ALA A 495 29.51 38.24 -2.42
C ALA A 495 29.76 39.12 -3.66
N LYS A 496 29.09 38.81 -4.78
CA LYS A 496 29.18 39.61 -6.03
C LYS A 496 28.82 41.09 -5.82
N LYS A 497 27.91 41.41 -4.90
CA LYS A 497 27.52 42.80 -4.60
C LYS A 497 28.58 43.60 -3.86
N PHE A 498 29.54 42.93 -3.21
CA PHE A 498 30.65 43.56 -2.51
C PHE A 498 31.92 43.61 -3.37
N GLU A 499 32.02 42.80 -4.43
CA GLU A 499 33.10 42.87 -5.41
C GLU A 499 33.19 44.27 -6.04
N SER A 500 32.04 44.89 -6.38
CA SER A 500 31.99 46.25 -6.95
C SER A 500 32.35 47.36 -5.95
N LEU A 501 32.40 47.05 -4.66
CA LEU A 501 32.72 47.99 -3.58
C LEU A 501 34.19 47.97 -3.16
N ASN A 502 35.02 47.16 -3.84
CA ASN A 502 36.46 47.01 -3.59
C ASN A 502 36.80 46.71 -2.11
N LEU A 503 35.92 45.93 -1.45
CA LEU A 503 36.10 45.50 -0.05
C LEU A 503 37.30 44.55 0.06
N GLN A 504 38.07 44.66 1.14
CA GLN A 504 39.10 43.67 1.45
C GLN A 504 38.44 42.35 1.85
N PRO A 505 38.96 41.19 1.39
CA PRO A 505 38.38 39.91 1.77
C PRO A 505 38.65 39.57 3.25
N PRO A 506 37.88 38.64 3.83
CA PRO A 506 37.97 38.34 5.26
C PRO A 506 39.33 37.78 5.68
N SER A 507 39.92 38.33 6.75
CA SER A 507 41.27 37.98 7.21
C SER A 507 41.43 36.54 7.75
N TRP A 508 40.33 35.91 8.14
CA TRP A 508 40.31 34.53 8.62
C TRP A 508 40.32 33.49 7.49
N TYR A 509 40.23 33.91 6.23
CA TYR A 509 40.33 33.03 5.06
C TYR A 509 41.58 33.34 4.24
N THR A 510 42.25 32.31 3.71
CA THR A 510 43.36 32.49 2.77
C THR A 510 43.20 31.57 1.56
N SER A 511 43.22 32.13 0.34
CA SER A 511 43.22 31.36 -0.89
C SER A 511 44.61 30.83 -1.22
N SER A 512 44.68 29.76 -2.00
CA SER A 512 45.94 29.11 -2.34
C SER A 512 46.63 29.69 -3.58
N SER A 513 45.94 30.57 -4.33
CA SER A 513 46.43 31.17 -5.57
C SER A 513 45.92 32.60 -5.79
N GLY A 514 46.73 33.42 -6.49
CA GLY A 514 46.38 34.75 -6.99
C GLY A 514 46.52 35.90 -5.98
N ALA A 515 46.27 37.12 -6.46
CA ALA A 515 46.09 38.29 -5.59
C ALA A 515 44.82 38.10 -4.75
N PHE A 516 44.87 38.46 -3.46
CA PHE A 516 43.75 38.27 -2.54
C PHE A 516 42.67 39.34 -2.74
N THR A 517 41.88 39.17 -3.80
CA THR A 517 40.74 40.02 -4.17
C THR A 517 39.43 39.38 -3.73
N MET A 518 38.38 40.20 -3.59
CA MET A 518 37.04 39.74 -3.19
C MET A 518 36.49 38.68 -4.17
N HIS A 519 36.78 38.81 -5.46
CA HIS A 519 36.39 37.86 -6.50
C HIS A 519 37.03 36.48 -6.31
N ASN A 520 38.35 36.45 -6.10
CA ASN A 520 39.08 35.19 -5.87
C ASN A 520 38.67 34.53 -4.55
N PHE A 521 38.41 35.34 -3.52
CA PHE A 521 37.82 34.88 -2.27
C PHE A 521 36.45 34.22 -2.49
N SER A 522 35.51 34.90 -3.16
CA SER A 522 34.16 34.40 -3.40
C SER A 522 34.14 33.03 -4.09
N ASN A 523 34.92 32.88 -5.16
CA ASN A 523 35.02 31.63 -5.91
C ASN A 523 35.65 30.51 -5.07
N SER A 524 36.84 30.75 -4.51
CA SER A 524 37.57 29.72 -3.76
C SER A 524 36.86 29.31 -2.46
N PHE A 525 36.19 30.25 -1.81
CA PHE A 525 35.39 29.98 -0.62
C PHE A 525 34.16 29.13 -0.97
N SER A 526 33.48 29.43 -2.08
CA SER A 526 32.34 28.63 -2.57
C SER A 526 32.75 27.19 -2.86
N ASP A 527 33.90 26.98 -3.50
CA ASP A 527 34.47 25.64 -3.74
C ASP A 527 34.79 24.90 -2.44
N SER A 528 35.37 25.60 -1.47
CA SER A 528 35.69 25.03 -0.16
C SER A 528 34.44 24.66 0.63
N ILE A 529 33.38 25.47 0.57
CA ILE A 529 32.08 25.18 1.20
C ILE A 529 31.37 24.02 0.52
N SER A 530 31.42 23.93 -0.81
CA SER A 530 30.89 22.80 -1.58
C SER A 530 31.61 21.49 -1.22
N SER A 531 32.94 21.56 -1.06
CA SER A 531 33.76 20.44 -0.61
C SER A 531 33.42 20.03 0.83
N ALA A 532 33.24 21.01 1.74
CA ALA A 532 32.77 20.77 3.10
C ALA A 532 31.43 20.04 3.10
N LYS A 533 30.47 20.53 2.30
CA LYS A 533 29.13 19.96 2.15
C LYS A 533 29.17 18.51 1.72
N SER A 534 30.03 18.19 0.76
CA SER A 534 30.16 16.84 0.23
C SER A 534 30.86 15.90 1.22
N ALA A 535 31.95 16.35 1.85
CA ALA A 535 32.74 15.53 2.78
C ALA A 535 31.98 15.26 4.09
N MET A 536 31.40 16.29 4.71
CA MET A 536 30.82 16.20 6.06
C MET A 536 29.59 15.31 6.17
N VAL A 537 28.91 15.00 5.06
CA VAL A 537 27.70 14.14 5.04
C VAL A 537 27.88 12.86 4.24
N SER A 538 29.05 12.66 3.64
CA SER A 538 29.38 11.40 2.96
C SER A 538 29.38 10.24 3.97
N SER A 539 28.79 9.12 3.56
CA SER A 539 28.75 7.88 4.33
C SER A 539 29.36 6.75 3.51
N PRO A 540 30.01 5.75 4.14
CA PRO A 540 30.54 4.59 3.44
C PRO A 540 29.45 3.89 2.62
N SER A 541 29.74 3.56 1.36
CA SER A 541 28.81 2.81 0.52
C SER A 541 28.69 1.36 1.00
N SER A 542 27.48 0.92 1.32
CA SER A 542 27.17 -0.49 1.57
C SER A 542 26.81 -1.19 0.27
N SER A 543 27.67 -2.08 -0.22
CA SER A 543 27.37 -2.99 -1.33
C SER A 543 26.47 -4.13 -0.84
N GLY A 544 25.19 -4.13 -1.22
CA GLY A 544 24.22 -5.19 -0.96
C GLY A 544 23.42 -5.53 -2.22
N PHE A 545 23.42 -6.82 -2.58
CA PHE A 545 22.96 -7.41 -3.85
C PHE A 545 21.60 -8.13 -3.71
N SER A 546 21.03 -8.48 -4.86
CA SER A 546 19.88 -9.39 -5.14
C SER A 546 18.47 -8.79 -5.03
N GLY A 547 17.49 -9.14 -5.88
CA GLY A 547 17.44 -10.12 -6.96
C GLY A 547 15.97 -10.45 -7.29
N GLY A 548 15.74 -11.11 -8.43
CA GLY A 548 14.59 -12.00 -8.61
C GLY A 548 13.46 -11.50 -9.51
N GLY A 549 13.48 -11.94 -10.77
CA GLY A 549 12.28 -12.06 -11.60
C GLY A 549 11.50 -13.35 -11.29
N GLY A 550 10.22 -13.40 -11.67
CA GLY A 550 9.35 -14.56 -11.53
C GLY A 550 8.10 -14.43 -12.40
N SER A 551 7.81 -15.50 -13.14
CA SER A 551 6.83 -15.65 -14.23
C SER A 551 5.42 -16.00 -13.75
N SER A 552 4.41 -15.63 -14.55
CA SER A 552 2.99 -15.96 -14.40
C SER A 552 2.61 -17.26 -15.11
N GLY A 553 1.92 -18.17 -14.41
CA GLY A 553 1.26 -19.32 -15.00
C GLY A 553 0.06 -19.73 -14.15
N GLY A 554 -1.15 -19.46 -14.62
CA GLY A 554 -2.40 -19.84 -13.96
C GLY A 554 -3.38 -20.40 -14.99
N GLY A 555 -3.92 -21.58 -14.70
CA GLY A 555 -5.02 -22.18 -15.45
C GLY A 555 -6.10 -22.64 -14.46
N PHE A 556 -7.34 -22.25 -14.70
CA PHE A 556 -8.52 -22.61 -13.91
C PHE A 556 -9.24 -23.80 -14.54
N GLY A 557 -9.64 -24.77 -13.72
CA GLY A 557 -10.38 -25.98 -14.10
C GLY A 557 -11.73 -26.06 -13.38
N GLY A 558 -12.72 -26.66 -14.06
CA GLY A 558 -14.14 -26.69 -13.67
C GLY A 558 -14.45 -27.61 -12.49
N GLY A 559 -15.47 -27.23 -11.73
CA GLY A 559 -15.85 -27.91 -10.49
C GLY A 559 -16.70 -29.16 -10.67
N GLY A 560 -16.43 -30.14 -9.81
CA GLY A 560 -17.37 -31.15 -9.32
C GLY A 560 -16.70 -32.08 -8.32
N GLY A 561 -17.44 -33.04 -7.76
CA GLY A 561 -17.01 -33.81 -6.60
C GLY A 561 -15.90 -34.83 -6.88
N GLY A 562 -15.18 -35.26 -5.83
CA GLY A 562 -14.08 -36.23 -5.88
C GLY A 562 -13.91 -37.00 -4.57
N SER A 563 -12.84 -37.79 -4.43
CA SER A 563 -12.47 -38.45 -3.17
C SER A 563 -11.06 -38.06 -2.76
N TRP A 564 -10.77 -38.10 -1.47
CA TRP A 564 -9.43 -37.89 -0.91
C TRP A 564 -9.03 -39.05 -0.04
#